data_AF-A0A7S4AKW9-F1
#
_entry.id   AF-A0A7S4AKW9-F1
#
_cell.length_a   1.000
_cell.length_b   1.000
_cell.length_c   1.000
_cell.angle_alpha   90.00
_cell.angle_beta   90.00
_cell.angle_gamma   90.00
#
_symmetry.space_group_name_H-M   'P 1'
#
loop_
_entity.id
_entity.type
_entity.pdbx_description
1 polymer ?
#
loop_
_entity_poly.entity_id
_entity_poly.type
_entity_poly.pdbx_seq_one_letter_code
_entity_poly.pdbx_strand_id
1 'polypeptide(L)'
;NGIVEGVKADPNRWKEVFRSKYGKVRIYKILSVSKESKKWVQNNRVCDAPGSWFCPGQYPPALEKILEEKRDFAQLEDFNRRKSGGDDEYQKQYFENLK
;
A
#
# COMPACT_ATOMS: atom_id res chain seq x y z
N ASN A 1 -12.70 8.36 16.02
CA ASN A 1 -12.63 8.89 14.64
C ASN A 1 -12.58 10.42 14.70
N GLY A 2 -11.38 11.03 14.59
CA GLY A 2 -11.18 12.47 14.75
C GLY A 2 -9.95 12.81 15.60
N ILE A 3 -8.76 12.75 15.00
CA ILE A 3 -7.53 13.34 15.60
C ILE A 3 -7.41 14.79 15.08
N VAL A 4 -7.65 14.95 13.78
CA VAL A 4 -7.93 16.22 13.13
C VAL A 4 -9.44 16.37 13.00
N GLU A 5 -9.95 17.56 13.27
CA GLU A 5 -11.38 17.87 13.16
C GLU A 5 -11.85 17.67 11.71
N GLY A 6 -13.04 17.09 11.51
CA GLY A 6 -13.59 16.79 10.18
C GLY A 6 -13.11 15.49 9.53
N VAL A 7 -12.01 14.87 9.96
CA VAL A 7 -11.52 13.62 9.36
C VAL A 7 -12.11 12.39 10.06
N LYS A 8 -13.15 11.79 9.46
CA LYS A 8 -13.80 10.57 9.94
C LYS A 8 -13.68 9.44 8.92
N ALA A 9 -13.31 8.24 9.38
CA ALA A 9 -13.33 7.04 8.56
C ALA A 9 -14.79 6.65 8.26
N ASP A 10 -15.09 6.34 7.00
CA ASP A 10 -16.41 5.89 6.55
C ASP A 10 -16.83 4.60 7.29
N PRO A 11 -17.90 4.63 8.12
CA PRO A 11 -18.35 3.47 8.89
C PRO A 11 -18.77 2.28 8.03
N ASN A 12 -19.22 2.51 6.79
CA ASN A 12 -19.66 1.44 5.89
C ASN A 12 -18.48 0.65 5.30
N ARG A 13 -17.28 1.24 5.32
CA ARG A 13 -16.06 0.63 4.77
C ARG A 13 -15.11 0.18 5.87
N TRP A 14 -15.05 0.93 6.98
CA TRP A 14 -14.05 0.76 8.02
C TRP A 14 -14.69 0.61 9.40
N LYS A 15 -14.27 -0.42 10.13
CA LYS A 15 -14.62 -0.62 11.53
C LYS A 15 -13.37 -0.59 12.39
N GLU A 16 -13.26 0.37 13.30
CA GLU A 16 -12.16 0.40 14.28
C GLU A 16 -12.31 -0.80 15.23
N VAL A 17 -11.28 -1.65 15.29
CA VAL A 17 -11.25 -2.85 16.15
C VAL A 17 -10.30 -2.72 17.32
N PHE A 18 -9.33 -1.80 17.22
CA PHE A 18 -8.39 -1.53 18.30
C PHE A 18 -7.94 -0.08 18.25
N ARG A 19 -7.76 0.50 19.44
CA ARG A 19 -7.17 1.82 19.64
C ARG A 19 -6.20 1.73 20.81
N SER A 20 -4.96 2.15 20.62
CA SER A 20 -4.00 2.22 21.72
C SER A 20 -4.39 3.30 22.73
N LYS A 21 -3.89 3.18 23.98
CA LYS A 21 -4.20 4.08 25.10
C LYS A 21 -4.12 5.57 24.76
N TYR A 22 -3.11 5.95 23.98
CA TYR A 22 -2.87 7.34 23.57
C TYR A 22 -3.30 7.65 22.13
N GLY A 23 -4.04 6.74 21.47
CA GLY A 23 -4.51 6.94 20.10
C GLY A 23 -3.43 6.97 19.03
N LYS A 24 -2.17 6.64 19.36
CA LYS A 24 -1.05 6.57 18.41
C LYS A 24 -1.19 5.44 17.38
N VAL A 25 -1.88 4.36 17.75
CA VAL A 25 -2.12 3.19 16.89
C VAL A 25 -3.61 2.90 16.86
N ARG A 26 -4.13 2.69 15.65
CA ARG A 26 -5.53 2.37 15.40
C ARG A 26 -5.58 1.27 14.35
N ILE A 27 -6.29 0.20 14.64
CA ILE A 27 -6.42 -0.93 13.72
C ILE A 27 -7.87 -0.95 13.25
N TYR A 28 -8.06 -1.05 11.94
CA TYR A 28 -9.37 -1.11 11.32
C TYR A 28 -9.57 -2.41 10.57
N LYS A 29 -10.79 -2.92 10.64
CA LYS A 29 -11.30 -3.99 9.81
C LYS A 29 -12.02 -3.40 8.61
N ILE A 30 -11.64 -3.86 7.41
CA ILE A 30 -12.31 -3.51 6.17
C ILE A 30 -13.58 -4.37 6.04
N LEU A 31 -14.74 -3.73 5.88
CA LEU A 31 -16.03 -4.43 5.83
C LEU A 31 -16.42 -4.81 4.40
N SER A 32 -16.42 -3.82 3.51
CA SER A 32 -17.04 -3.91 2.17
C SER A 32 -16.07 -4.44 1.10
N VAL A 33 -15.49 -5.63 1.33
CA VAL A 33 -14.65 -6.34 0.35
C VAL A 33 -15.49 -7.37 -0.40
N SER A 34 -15.49 -7.30 -1.73
CA SER A 34 -16.25 -8.21 -2.59
C SER A 34 -15.83 -9.67 -2.39
N LYS A 35 -16.77 -10.60 -2.57
CA LYS A 35 -16.49 -12.05 -2.49
C LYS A 35 -15.48 -12.46 -3.57
N GLU A 36 -15.57 -11.85 -4.75
CA GLU A 36 -14.65 -12.06 -5.87
C GLU A 36 -13.22 -11.68 -5.51
N SER A 37 -13.01 -10.52 -4.90
CA SER A 37 -11.67 -10.08 -4.47
C SER A 37 -11.08 -11.04 -3.43
N LYS A 38 -11.88 -11.51 -2.47
CA LYS A 38 -11.43 -12.51 -1.49
C LYS A 38 -11.04 -13.84 -2.15
N LYS A 39 -11.83 -14.30 -3.12
CA LYS A 39 -11.55 -15.52 -3.87
C LYS A 39 -10.30 -15.37 -4.74
N TRP A 40 -10.10 -14.19 -5.33
CA TRP A 40 -8.92 -13.89 -6.14
C TRP A 40 -7.63 -14.04 -5.31
N VAL A 41 -7.58 -13.50 -4.09
CA VAL A 41 -6.40 -13.62 -3.22
C VAL A 41 -6.07 -15.09 -2.90
N GLN A 42 -7.07 -15.93 -2.65
CA GLN A 42 -6.86 -17.35 -2.38
C GLN A 42 -6.29 -18.10 -3.59
N ASN A 43 -6.77 -17.77 -4.79
CA ASN A 43 -6.37 -18.43 -6.03
C ASN A 43 -5.04 -17.91 -6.60
N ASN A 44 -4.63 -16.69 -6.24
CA ASN A 44 -3.40 -16.06 -6.71
C ASN A 44 -2.31 -16.03 -5.63
N ARG A 45 -2.38 -16.99 -4.70
CA ARG A 45 -1.37 -17.19 -3.67
C ARG A 45 -0.20 -17.98 -4.25
N VAL A 46 0.74 -17.26 -4.86
CA VAL A 46 2.01 -17.81 -5.35
C VAL A 46 3.02 -17.80 -4.20
N CYS A 47 3.64 -18.94 -3.93
CA CYS A 47 4.67 -19.11 -2.90
C CYS A 47 6.02 -19.41 -3.55
N ASP A 48 7.09 -18.89 -2.97
CA ASP A 48 8.44 -18.96 -3.58
C ASP A 48 8.98 -20.38 -3.67
N ALA A 49 8.61 -21.26 -2.73
CA ALA A 49 8.98 -22.67 -2.73
C ALA A 49 7.88 -23.54 -2.09
N PRO A 50 7.80 -24.84 -2.45
CA PRO A 50 6.89 -25.79 -1.83
C PRO A 50 7.15 -25.88 -0.31
N GLY A 51 6.14 -25.60 0.51
CA GLY A 51 6.27 -25.59 1.98
C GLY A 51 6.88 -24.32 2.57
N SER A 52 7.19 -23.31 1.76
CA SER A 52 7.61 -22.00 2.26
C SER A 52 6.50 -21.31 3.05
N TRP A 53 6.88 -20.62 4.11
CA TRP A 53 6.00 -19.72 4.88
C TRP A 53 5.63 -18.46 4.08
N PHE A 54 6.51 -18.04 3.17
CA PHE A 54 6.37 -16.78 2.46
C PHE A 54 5.71 -16.99 1.10
N CYS A 55 4.59 -16.30 0.91
CA CYS A 55 3.84 -16.30 -0.35
C CYS A 55 3.58 -14.85 -0.76
N PRO A 56 4.41 -14.27 -1.64
CA PRO A 56 4.22 -12.88 -2.08
C PRO A 56 2.89 -12.69 -2.81
N GLY A 57 2.34 -13.75 -3.42
CA GLY A 57 1.14 -13.67 -4.23
C GLY A 57 1.34 -12.85 -5.49
N GLN A 58 0.25 -12.55 -6.17
CA GLN A 58 0.24 -11.59 -7.28
C GLN A 58 -0.55 -10.35 -6.87
N TYR A 59 -0.24 -9.21 -7.51
CA TYR A 59 -1.08 -8.02 -7.38
C TYR A 59 -2.34 -8.15 -8.25
N PRO A 60 -3.49 -7.66 -7.78
CA PRO A 60 -4.72 -7.70 -8.55
C PRO A 60 -4.61 -6.82 -9.80
N PRO A 61 -5.33 -7.16 -10.90
CA PRO A 61 -5.25 -6.43 -12.16
C PRO A 61 -5.63 -4.95 -12.03
N ALA A 62 -6.48 -4.61 -11.06
CA ALA A 62 -6.84 -3.22 -10.77
C ALA A 62 -5.65 -2.33 -10.34
N LEU A 63 -4.54 -2.92 -9.88
CA LEU A 63 -3.33 -2.19 -9.51
C LEU A 63 -2.33 -2.07 -10.66
N GLU A 64 -2.53 -2.76 -11.79
CA GLU A 64 -1.57 -2.81 -12.90
C GLU A 64 -1.20 -1.41 -13.40
N LYS A 65 -2.20 -0.56 -13.66
CA LYS A 65 -1.97 0.84 -14.07
C LYS A 65 -1.11 1.63 -13.09
N ILE A 66 -1.39 1.48 -11.78
CA ILE A 66 -0.62 2.18 -10.74
C ILE A 66 0.80 1.61 -10.70
N LEU A 67 0.96 0.30 -10.88
CA LEU A 67 2.26 -0.36 -10.88
C LEU A 67 3.09 -0.03 -12.12
N GLU A 68 2.47 0.29 -13.25
CA GLU A 68 3.12 0.80 -14.46
C GLU A 68 3.58 2.25 -14.28
N GLU A 69 2.74 3.09 -13.64
CA GLU A 69 3.06 4.49 -13.35
C GLU A 69 4.04 4.63 -12.17
N LYS A 70 4.24 3.57 -11.37
CA LYS A 70 5.08 3.65 -10.16
C LYS A 70 6.53 3.93 -10.55
N ARG A 71 7.15 4.80 -9.76
CA ARG A 71 8.59 5.03 -9.83
C ARG A 71 9.25 4.52 -8.56
N ASP A 72 10.08 3.50 -8.70
CA ASP A 72 10.75 2.90 -7.55
C ASP A 72 11.84 3.85 -7.02
N PHE A 73 11.79 4.15 -5.73
CA PHE A 73 12.77 5.01 -5.08
C PHE A 73 14.19 4.47 -5.26
N ALA A 74 15.10 5.31 -5.75
CA ALA A 74 16.51 5.00 -5.78
C ALA A 74 17.10 5.30 -4.40
N GLN A 75 17.69 4.30 -3.75
CA GLN A 75 18.51 4.56 -2.57
C GLN A 75 19.81 5.22 -3.03
N LEU A 76 20.32 6.18 -2.24
CA LEU A 76 21.55 6.92 -2.54
C LEU A 76 22.77 6.00 -2.74
N GLU A 77 22.73 4.79 -2.17
CA GLU A 77 23.79 3.78 -2.22
C GLU A 77 23.59 2.71 -3.32
N ASP A 78 22.58 2.86 -4.19
CA ASP A 78 22.38 1.96 -5.32
C ASP A 78 23.28 2.39 -6.51
N PHE A 79 24.59 2.12 -6.36
CA PHE A 79 25.62 2.52 -7.33
C PHE A 79 25.53 1.82 -8.69
N ASN A 80 24.77 0.72 -8.78
CA ASN A 80 24.59 -0.06 -10.00
C ASN A 80 23.39 0.40 -10.84
N ARG A 81 22.51 1.24 -10.27
CA ARG A 81 21.35 1.77 -10.98
C ARG A 81 21.77 2.88 -11.93
N ARG A 82 21.49 2.69 -13.22
CA ARG A 82 21.61 3.77 -14.22
C ARG A 82 20.63 4.87 -13.84
N LYS A 83 21.13 6.08 -13.55
CA LYS A 83 20.29 7.26 -13.31
C LYS A 83 19.38 7.45 -14.52
N SER A 84 18.06 7.44 -14.30
CA SER A 84 17.11 7.79 -15.35
C SER A 84 16.92 9.30 -15.36
N GLY A 85 16.90 9.92 -16.54
CA GLY A 85 16.98 11.38 -16.74
C GLY A 85 15.83 12.24 -16.22
N GLY A 86 15.08 11.79 -15.22
CA GLY A 86 14.01 12.55 -14.57
C GLY A 86 13.79 12.23 -13.09
N ASP A 87 14.65 11.44 -12.44
CA ASP A 87 14.46 10.99 -11.04
C ASP A 87 14.44 12.19 -10.10
N ASP A 88 15.32 13.16 -10.36
CA ASP A 88 15.48 14.38 -9.57
C ASP A 88 14.24 15.31 -9.62
N GLU A 89 13.58 15.41 -10.78
CA GLU A 89 12.38 16.25 -10.94
C GLU A 89 11.17 15.65 -10.20
N TYR A 90 10.97 14.34 -10.32
CA TYR A 90 9.92 13.62 -9.59
C TYR A 90 10.12 13.75 -8.07
N GLN A 91 11.36 13.59 -7.61
CA GLN A 91 11.68 13.72 -6.18
C GLN A 91 11.40 15.14 -5.67
N LYS A 92 11.74 16.18 -6.43
CA LYS A 92 11.41 17.57 -6.09
C LYS A 92 9.89 17.78 -5.98
N GLN A 93 9.13 17.37 -7.00
CA GLN A 93 7.66 17.49 -7.00
C GLN A 93 7.01 16.76 -5.82
N TYR A 94 7.50 15.56 -5.47
CA TYR A 94 7.00 14.81 -4.32
C TYR A 94 7.19 15.58 -3.00
N PHE A 95 8.37 16.17 -2.77
CA PHE A 95 8.64 16.95 -1.56
C PHE A 95 7.87 18.28 -1.50
N GLU A 96 7.56 18.88 -2.64
CA GLU A 96 6.73 20.08 -2.70
C GLU A 96 5.27 19.80 -2.33
N ASN A 97 4.72 18.67 -2.78
CA ASN A 97 3.34 18.25 -2.51
C ASN A 97 3.12 17.69 -1.08
N LEU A 98 4.18 17.50 -0.30
CA LEU A 98 4.12 17.04 1.09
C LEU A 98 3.88 18.18 2.11
N LYS A 99 3.93 19.44 1.68
CA LYS A 99 3.69 20.62 2.52
C LYS A 99 2.20 20.90 2.71
#